data_AF-A0A351DPC5-F1
#
_entry.id   AF-A0A351DPC5-F1
#
_cell.length_a   1.000
_cell.length_b   1.000
_cell.length_c   1.000
_cell.angle_alpha   90.00
_cell.angle_beta   90.00
_cell.angle_gamma   90.00
#
_symmetry.space_group_name_H-M   'P 1'
#
loop_
_entity.id
_entity.type
_entity.pdbx_description
1 polymer ?
#
loop_
_entity_poly.entity_id
_entity_poly.type
_entity_poly.pdbx_seq_one_letter_code
_entity_poly.pdbx_strand_id
1 'polypeptide(L)'
;MLSLARATEVAQVLSEALPYIQKFAGRTIVVKYGGNAMIDDALKASFARDIVLMQAVGMRPIVVHGGGPQIGELLERLNIESRFVDG
;
A
#
# COMPACT_ATOMS: atom_id res chain seq x y z
N MET A 1 0.92 11.66 -22.11
CA MET A 1 1.21 13.03 -21.62
C MET A 1 -0.09 13.56 -21.00
N LEU A 2 -0.05 14.20 -19.82
CA LEU A 2 -1.25 14.78 -19.20
C LEU A 2 -1.78 15.94 -20.07
N SER A 3 -3.11 16.06 -20.21
CA SER A 3 -3.71 17.25 -20.82
C SER A 3 -3.55 18.46 -19.90
N LEU A 4 -3.57 19.67 -20.46
CA LEU A 4 -3.49 20.91 -19.67
C LEU A 4 -4.58 20.97 -18.59
N ALA A 5 -5.81 20.61 -18.95
CA ALA A 5 -6.94 20.58 -18.01
C ALA A 5 -6.67 19.65 -16.81
N ARG A 6 -6.17 18.44 -17.06
CA ARG A 6 -5.88 17.47 -16.02
C ARG A 6 -4.66 17.84 -15.17
N ALA A 7 -3.68 18.53 -15.77
CA ALA A 7 -2.54 19.07 -15.03
C ALA A 7 -2.97 20.18 -14.05
N THR A 8 -3.86 21.08 -14.47
CA THR A 8 -4.42 22.13 -13.62
C THR A 8 -5.20 21.54 -12.44
N GLU A 9 -6.03 20.52 -12.70
CA GLU A 9 -6.77 19.81 -11.65
C GLU A 9 -5.82 19.19 -10.61
N VAL A 10 -4.80 18.46 -11.07
CA VAL A 10 -3.80 17.85 -10.17
C VAL A 10 -3.04 18.91 -9.37
N ALA A 11 -2.67 20.03 -9.98
CA ALA A 11 -1.99 21.12 -9.29
C ALA A 11 -2.87 21.73 -8.18
N GLN A 12 -4.16 21.90 -8.43
CA GLN A 12 -5.11 22.39 -7.43
C GLN A 12 -5.23 21.40 -6.27
N VAL A 13 -5.45 20.11 -6.55
CA VAL A 13 -5.54 19.06 -5.52
C VAL A 13 -4.27 18.98 -4.69
N LEU A 14 -3.09 19.04 -5.31
CA LEU A 14 -1.82 19.01 -4.58
C LEU A 14 -1.60 20.26 -3.74
N SER A 15 -2.05 21.43 -4.20
CA SER A 15 -1.96 22.68 -3.43
C SER A 15 -2.81 22.59 -2.16
N GLU A 16 -4.02 22.04 -2.26
CA GLU A 16 -4.91 21.80 -1.11
C GLU A 16 -4.39 20.69 -0.18
N ALA A 17 -3.72 19.67 -0.73
CA ALA A 17 -3.14 18.57 0.02
C ALA A 17 -1.80 18.93 0.72
N LEU A 18 -1.14 20.02 0.30
CA LEU A 18 0.21 20.38 0.74
C LEU A 18 0.37 20.46 2.26
N PRO A 19 -0.55 21.05 3.05
CA PRO A 19 -0.43 21.07 4.50
C PRO A 19 -0.39 19.67 5.13
N TYR A 20 -1.14 18.71 4.57
CA TYR A 20 -1.16 17.33 5.05
C TYR A 20 0.15 16.61 4.73
N ILE A 21 0.70 16.82 3.53
CA ILE A 21 2.01 16.27 3.13
C ILE A 21 3.10 16.80 4.06
N GLN A 22 3.17 18.13 4.24
CA GLN A 22 4.18 18.79 5.08
C GLN A 22 4.13 18.31 6.54
N LYS A 23 2.94 18.05 7.08
CA LYS A 23 2.76 17.51 8.44
C LYS A 23 3.52 16.19 8.67
N PHE A 24 3.62 15.35 7.64
CA PHE A 24 4.22 14.02 7.73
C PHE A 24 5.56 13.88 7.00
N ALA A 25 6.03 14.93 6.31
CA ALA A 25 7.36 14.97 5.74
C ALA A 25 8.43 14.69 6.81
N GLY A 26 9.38 13.81 6.48
CA GLY A 26 10.42 13.34 7.40
C GLY A 26 9.95 12.40 8.50
N ARG A 27 8.65 12.06 8.60
CA ARG A 27 8.12 11.12 9.60
C ARG A 27 8.20 9.69 9.10
N THR A 28 8.40 8.75 10.03
CA THR A 28 8.33 7.31 9.76
C THR A 28 6.90 6.84 9.93
N ILE A 29 6.37 6.11 8.94
CA ILE A 29 4.99 5.61 8.92
C ILE A 29 5.02 4.11 8.71
N VAL A 30 4.57 3.34 9.69
CA VAL A 30 4.47 1.87 9.57
C VAL A 30 3.09 1.51 9.03
N VAL A 31 3.06 0.82 7.90
CA VAL A 31 1.83 0.43 7.19
C VAL A 31 1.73 -1.09 7.19
N LYS A 32 0.72 -1.62 7.89
CA LYS A 32 0.40 -3.05 7.82
C LYS A 32 -0.34 -3.34 6.52
N TYR A 33 0.29 -4.09 5.64
CA TYR A 33 -0.29 -4.57 4.39
C TYR A 33 -0.77 -6.01 4.55
N GLY A 34 -2.04 -6.30 4.30
CA GLY A 34 -2.60 -7.63 4.58
C GLY A 34 -4.06 -7.78 4.17
N GLY A 35 -4.59 -9.01 4.30
CA GLY A 35 -5.97 -9.32 3.96
C GLY A 35 -6.23 -9.32 2.45
N ASN A 36 -7.46 -8.97 2.05
CA ASN A 36 -7.92 -8.98 0.65
C ASN A 36 -7.04 -8.12 -0.29
N ALA A 37 -6.39 -7.08 0.24
CA ALA A 37 -5.49 -6.23 -0.51
C ALA A 37 -4.23 -6.96 -1.03
N MET A 38 -3.90 -8.13 -0.47
CA MET A 38 -2.80 -9.01 -0.92
C MET A 38 -3.20 -10.05 -1.96
N ILE A 39 -4.47 -10.14 -2.34
CA ILE A 39 -4.96 -11.14 -3.28
C ILE A 39 -5.23 -10.50 -4.63
N ASP A 40 -5.94 -9.37 -4.65
CA ASP A 40 -6.28 -8.62 -5.86
C ASP A 40 -5.07 -7.83 -6.42
N ASP A 41 -4.77 -8.03 -7.70
CA ASP A 41 -3.60 -7.42 -8.35
C ASP A 41 -3.74 -5.91 -8.58
N ALA A 42 -4.97 -5.41 -8.78
CA ALA A 42 -5.21 -3.98 -8.91
C ALA A 42 -5.00 -3.28 -7.55
N LEU A 43 -5.43 -3.89 -6.45
CA LEU A 43 -5.19 -3.41 -5.09
C LEU A 43 -3.70 -3.47 -4.72
N LYS A 44 -2.98 -4.54 -5.06
CA LYS A 44 -1.51 -4.63 -4.90
C LYS A 44 -0.81 -3.47 -5.60
N ALA A 45 -1.14 -3.24 -6.87
CA ALA A 45 -0.53 -2.19 -7.67
C ALA A 45 -0.86 -0.79 -7.12
N SER A 46 -2.09 -0.57 -6.69
CA SER A 46 -2.48 0.70 -6.06
C SER A 46 -1.73 0.94 -4.76
N PHE A 47 -1.66 -0.05 -3.88
CA PHE A 47 -0.93 0.04 -2.62
C PHE A 47 0.56 0.36 -2.85
N ALA A 48 1.21 -0.35 -3.78
CA ALA A 48 2.60 -0.09 -4.11
C ALA A 48 2.82 1.34 -4.63
N ARG A 49 1.93 1.83 -5.49
CA ARG A 49 1.98 3.22 -5.99
C ARG A 49 1.83 4.23 -4.86
N ASP A 50 0.95 3.99 -3.90
CA ASP A 50 0.73 4.89 -2.77
C ASP A 50 1.95 4.94 -1.84
N ILE A 51 2.59 3.80 -1.58
CA ILE A 51 3.86 3.74 -0.82
C ILE A 51 4.97 4.53 -1.54
N VAL A 52 5.07 4.40 -2.87
CA VAL A 52 6.04 5.18 -3.66
C VAL A 52 5.72 6.68 -3.61
N LEU A 53 4.44 7.07 -3.69
CA LEU A 53 4.03 8.47 -3.56
C LEU A 53 4.40 9.03 -2.19
N MET A 54 4.12 8.30 -1.11
CA MET A 54 4.51 8.69 0.25
C MET A 54 6.02 8.94 0.36
N GLN A 55 6.83 8.05 -0.19
CA GLN A 55 8.29 8.23 -0.23
C GLN A 55 8.68 9.46 -1.06
N ALA A 56 8.08 9.64 -2.24
CA ALA A 56 8.39 10.74 -3.16
C ALA A 56 8.08 12.11 -2.55
N VAL A 57 7.06 12.20 -1.68
CA VAL A 57 6.70 13.44 -0.98
C VAL A 57 7.39 13.61 0.38
N GLY A 58 8.41 12.79 0.67
CA GLY A 58 9.31 12.97 1.81
C GLY A 58 8.92 12.21 3.08
N MET A 59 7.91 11.34 3.04
CA MET A 59 7.62 10.43 4.15
C MET A 59 8.58 9.22 4.12
N ARG A 60 8.72 8.51 5.24
CA ARG A 60 9.52 7.27 5.34
C ARG A 60 8.60 6.08 5.63
N PRO A 61 7.90 5.54 4.62
CA PRO A 61 7.02 4.40 4.82
C PRO A 61 7.81 3.12 5.12
N ILE A 62 7.32 2.31 6.06
CA ILE A 62 7.78 0.95 6.36
C ILE A 62 6.59 0.03 6.18
N VAL A 63 6.70 -0.93 5.27
CA VAL A 63 5.63 -1.91 5.00
C VAL A 63 5.84 -3.17 5.82
N VAL A 64 4.80 -3.60 6.53
CA VAL A 64 4.76 -4.90 7.24
C VAL A 64 3.68 -5.76 6.60
N HIS A 65 4.04 -6.89 5.98
CA HIS A 65 3.07 -7.74 5.27
C HIS A 65 2.79 -9.07 5.96
N GLY A 66 1.64 -9.68 5.63
CA GLY A 66 1.31 -11.06 6.03
C GLY A 66 1.71 -12.06 4.92
N GLY A 67 1.12 -13.25 4.94
CA GLY A 67 1.32 -14.25 3.89
C GLY A 67 0.42 -15.48 4.01
N GLY A 68 -0.68 -15.38 4.76
CA GLY A 68 -1.55 -16.51 5.09
C GLY A 68 -2.04 -17.31 3.88
N PRO A 69 -2.58 -16.66 2.83
CA PRO A 69 -3.02 -17.37 1.63
C PRO A 69 -1.91 -18.19 0.95
N GLN A 70 -0.70 -17.62 0.82
CA GLN A 70 0.45 -18.29 0.20
C GLN A 70 0.96 -19.46 1.04
N ILE A 71 0.91 -19.33 2.37
CA ILE A 71 1.21 -20.43 3.29
C ILE A 71 0.20 -21.55 3.10
N GLY A 72 -1.10 -21.24 3.10
CA GLY A 72 -2.18 -22.22 2.91
C GLY A 72 -2.06 -22.98 1.59
N GLU A 73 -1.83 -22.27 0.49
CA GLU A 73 -1.66 -22.86 -0.84
C GLU A 73 -0.48 -23.86 -0.88
N LEU A 74 0.64 -23.51 -0.25
CA LEU A 74 1.80 -24.42 -0.19
C LEU A 74 1.51 -25.66 0.67
N LEU A 75 0.86 -25.49 1.82
CA LEU A 75 0.50 -26.60 2.72
C LEU A 75 -0.46 -27.58 2.04
N GLU A 76 -1.45 -27.07 1.30
CA GLU A 76 -2.38 -27.88 0.50
C GLU A 76 -1.63 -28.70 -0.55
N ARG A 77 -0.71 -28.09 -1.31
CA ARG A 77 0.13 -28.80 -2.30
C ARG A 77 1.00 -29.90 -1.68
N LEU A 78 1.33 -29.78 -0.40
CA LEU A 78 2.12 -30.75 0.34
C LEU A 78 1.27 -31.77 1.12
N ASN A 79 -0.07 -31.70 1.01
CA ASN A 79 -1.01 -32.49 1.80
C ASN A 79 -0.79 -32.37 3.32
N ILE A 80 -0.41 -31.18 3.79
CA ILE A 80 -0.25 -30.88 5.22
C ILE A 80 -1.52 -30.17 5.71
N GLU A 81 -2.24 -30.80 6.63
CA GLU A 81 -3.42 -30.18 7.25
C GLU A 81 -2.99 -29.04 8.17
N SER A 82 -3.51 -27.84 7.93
CA SER A 82 -3.28 -26.66 8.78
C SER A 82 -4.52 -26.35 9.61
N ARG A 83 -4.32 -25.88 10.85
CA ARG A 83 -5.40 -25.48 11.75
C ARG A 83 -5.07 -24.12 12.34
N PHE A 84 -6.08 -23.25 12.39
CA PHE A 84 -6.03 -22.00 13.13
C PHE A 84 -6.58 -22.25 14.54
N VAL A 85 -5.87 -21.79 15.56
CA VAL A 85 -6.29 -21.88 16.97
C VAL A 85 -6.22 -20.47 17.55
N ASP A 86 -7.37 -19.93 17.94
CA ASP A 86 -7.53 -18.59 18.54
C ASP A 86 -7.03 -17.40 17.70
N GLY A 87 -6.95 -17.56 16.37
CA GLY A 87 -6.61 -16.48 15.42
C GLY A 87 -5.18 -16.54 14.91
#